data_AF-A0A832SHX9-F1
#
_entry.id   AF-A0A832SHX9-F1
#
_cell.length_a   1.000
_cell.length_b   1.000
_cell.length_c   1.000
_cell.angle_alpha   90.00
_cell.angle_beta   90.00
_cell.angle_gamma   90.00
#
_symmetry.space_group_name_H-M   'P 1'
#
loop_
_entity.id
_entity.type
_entity.pdbx_description
1 polymer ?
#
loop_
_entity_poly.entity_id
_entity_poly.type
_entity_poly.pdbx_seq_one_letter_code
_entity_poly.pdbx_strand_id
1 'polypeptide(L)'
;QSWFGKDRIQFSKMMETFVINQKKEIEDISTIPTIMLSDGSQFGFSKKGLELLEHVQEEIDRAHMIIIRTDYQDKIRSLQHPIAHQRIKRLEKHINKIMKIMLDTYKDVRSNVAIQEYFQDHTDELKFRK
;
A
#
# COMPACT_ATOMS: atom_id res chain seq x y z
N GLN A 1 -34.26 -5.67 3.53
CA GLN A 1 -32.88 -6.16 3.67
C GLN A 1 -31.97 -4.98 3.97
N SER A 2 -31.24 -5.03 5.08
CA SER A 2 -30.40 -3.92 5.57
C SER A 2 -29.20 -3.68 4.65
N TRP A 3 -29.05 -2.43 4.19
CA TRP A 3 -27.94 -1.95 3.35
C TRP A 3 -26.54 -2.18 3.98
N PHE A 4 -26.46 -2.39 5.31
CA PHE A 4 -25.21 -2.59 6.04
C PHE A 4 -24.54 -3.97 5.82
N GLY A 5 -25.30 -4.97 5.35
CA GLY A 5 -24.75 -6.32 5.10
C GLY A 5 -23.88 -6.39 3.85
N LYS A 6 -24.24 -5.65 2.79
CA LYS A 6 -23.50 -5.64 1.52
C LYS A 6 -22.12 -5.00 1.67
N ASP A 7 -22.04 -3.91 2.42
CA ASP A 7 -20.81 -3.14 2.64
C ASP A 7 -19.75 -3.92 3.47
N ARG A 8 -20.19 -4.72 4.46
CA ARG A 8 -19.27 -5.60 5.22
C ARG A 8 -18.69 -6.73 4.37
N ILE A 9 -19.52 -7.39 3.56
CA ILE A 9 -19.07 -8.49 2.69
C ILE A 9 -18.12 -7.95 1.61
N GLN A 10 -18.42 -6.78 1.05
CA GLN A 10 -17.54 -6.12 0.08
C GLN A 10 -16.19 -5.75 0.69
N PHE A 11 -16.17 -5.16 1.89
CA PHE A 11 -14.92 -4.84 2.58
C PHE A 11 -14.09 -6.10 2.88
N SER A 12 -14.72 -7.19 3.32
CA SER A 12 -14.00 -8.45 3.60
C SER A 12 -13.33 -9.02 2.35
N LYS A 13 -14.08 -9.13 1.25
CA LYS A 13 -13.55 -9.65 -0.03
C LYS A 13 -12.39 -8.82 -0.55
N MET A 14 -12.51 -7.50 -0.45
CA MET A 14 -11.44 -6.58 -0.83
C MET A 14 -10.21 -6.75 0.07
N MET A 15 -10.38 -6.91 1.38
CA MET A 15 -9.26 -7.23 2.29
C MET A 15 -8.62 -8.59 1.98
N GLU A 16 -9.38 -9.57 1.50
CA GLU A 16 -8.82 -10.85 1.04
C GLU A 16 -7.92 -10.65 -0.18
N THR A 17 -8.34 -9.83 -1.15
CA THR A 17 -7.50 -9.45 -2.31
C THR A 17 -6.21 -8.78 -1.86
N PHE A 18 -6.27 -7.78 -0.98
CA PHE A 18 -5.07 -7.15 -0.40
C PHE A 18 -4.15 -8.18 0.24
N VAL A 19 -4.69 -9.10 1.05
CA VAL A 19 -3.88 -10.15 1.70
C VAL A 19 -3.22 -11.09 0.69
N ILE A 20 -3.90 -11.42 -0.41
CA ILE A 20 -3.33 -12.25 -1.48
C ILE A 20 -2.19 -11.51 -2.18
N ASN A 21 -2.43 -10.26 -2.58
CA ASN A 21 -1.44 -9.42 -3.26
C ASN A 21 -0.20 -9.21 -2.37
N GLN A 22 -0.38 -8.85 -1.10
CA GLN A 22 0.74 -8.71 -0.18
C GLN A 22 1.55 -9.98 0.03
N LYS A 23 0.93 -11.17 -0.04
CA LYS A 23 1.70 -12.43 0.02
C LYS A 23 2.63 -12.56 -1.18
N LYS A 24 2.12 -12.25 -2.38
CA LYS A 24 2.91 -12.24 -3.60
C LYS A 24 4.03 -11.19 -3.54
N GLU A 25 3.73 -9.97 -3.11
CA GLU A 25 4.74 -8.91 -2.97
C GLU A 25 5.85 -9.30 -1.99
N ILE A 26 5.52 -9.95 -0.88
CA ILE A 26 6.52 -10.45 0.08
C ILE A 26 7.39 -11.55 -0.56
N GLU A 27 6.80 -12.42 -1.37
CA GLU A 27 7.54 -13.43 -2.12
C GLU A 27 8.48 -12.77 -3.15
N ASP A 28 7.99 -11.80 -3.92
CA ASP A 28 8.76 -11.04 -4.88
C ASP A 28 9.93 -10.29 -4.19
N ILE A 29 9.68 -9.62 -3.07
CA ILE A 29 10.72 -8.97 -2.24
C ILE A 29 11.82 -9.99 -1.84
N SER A 30 11.42 -11.21 -1.44
CA SER A 30 12.36 -12.23 -1.01
C SER A 30 13.20 -12.82 -2.16
N THR A 31 12.70 -12.75 -3.40
CA THR A 31 13.34 -13.35 -4.59
C THR A 31 14.10 -12.33 -5.45
N ILE A 32 13.93 -11.03 -5.20
CA ILE A 32 14.66 -9.93 -5.84
C ILE A 32 15.79 -9.47 -4.90
N PRO A 33 17.02 -9.99 -5.04
CA PRO A 33 18.11 -9.73 -4.08
C PRO A 33 18.63 -8.29 -4.14
N THR A 34 18.50 -7.62 -5.29
CA THR A 34 18.92 -6.24 -5.48
C THR A 34 17.81 -5.47 -6.20
N ILE A 35 17.28 -4.45 -5.54
CA ILE A 35 16.22 -3.60 -6.12
C ILE A 35 16.80 -2.56 -7.09
N MET A 36 18.07 -2.19 -6.91
CA MET A 36 18.77 -1.18 -7.70
C MET A 36 19.75 -1.77 -8.71
N LEU A 37 20.09 -1.01 -9.75
CA LEU A 37 21.16 -1.30 -10.69
C LEU A 37 22.53 -1.16 -10.00
N SER A 38 23.44 -2.07 -10.35
CA SER A 38 24.82 -2.08 -9.86
C SER A 38 25.68 -0.94 -10.44
N ASP A 39 25.19 -0.23 -11.44
CA ASP A 39 25.95 0.79 -12.20
C ASP A 39 26.08 2.15 -11.49
N GLY A 40 25.47 2.32 -10.32
CA GLY A 40 25.63 3.55 -9.55
C GLY A 40 24.72 4.71 -9.97
N SER A 41 23.83 4.53 -10.97
CA SER A 41 22.91 5.58 -11.38
C SER A 41 21.92 5.97 -10.27
N GLN A 42 21.82 7.27 -9.97
CA GLN A 42 21.08 7.80 -8.82
C GLN A 42 19.58 7.43 -8.79
N PHE A 43 19.01 7.05 -9.93
CA PHE A 43 17.58 6.70 -10.09
C PHE A 43 17.33 5.26 -10.56
N GLY A 44 18.38 4.45 -10.73
CA GLY A 44 18.29 3.19 -11.48
C GLY A 44 17.76 2.03 -10.67
N PHE A 45 16.45 1.88 -10.54
CA PHE A 45 15.87 0.59 -10.15
C PHE A 45 16.15 -0.46 -11.25
N SER A 46 16.41 -1.70 -10.84
CA SER A 46 16.37 -2.80 -11.79
C SER A 46 14.95 -2.94 -12.35
N LYS A 47 14.78 -3.48 -13.56
CA LYS A 47 13.44 -3.68 -14.14
C LYS A 47 12.48 -4.39 -13.17
N LYS A 48 12.95 -5.48 -12.53
CA LYS A 48 12.17 -6.23 -11.53
C LYS A 48 11.90 -5.41 -10.26
N GLY A 49 12.88 -4.61 -9.83
CA GLY A 49 12.72 -3.72 -8.68
C GLY A 49 11.67 -2.63 -8.94
N LEU A 50 11.66 -2.05 -10.13
CA LEU A 50 10.66 -1.07 -10.54
C LEU A 50 9.27 -1.69 -10.66
N GLU A 51 9.14 -2.85 -11.31
CA GLU A 51 7.86 -3.58 -11.42
C GLU A 51 7.27 -3.91 -10.02
N LEU A 52 8.13 -4.30 -9.07
CA LEU A 52 7.73 -4.52 -7.68
C LEU A 52 7.25 -3.21 -7.01
N LEU A 53 8.00 -2.11 -7.17
CA LEU A 53 7.65 -0.81 -6.60
C LEU A 53 6.33 -0.27 -7.13
N GLU A 54 6.12 -0.37 -8.45
CA GLU A 54 4.86 0.02 -9.11
C GLU A 54 3.69 -0.78 -8.57
N HIS A 55 3.83 -2.11 -8.45
CA HIS A 55 2.77 -2.95 -7.91
C HIS A 55 2.42 -2.60 -6.46
N VAL A 56 3.43 -2.41 -5.60
CA VAL A 56 3.22 -2.02 -4.20
C VAL A 56 2.58 -0.63 -4.13
N GLN A 57 3.01 0.33 -4.96
CA GLN A 57 2.42 1.68 -4.99
C GLN A 57 0.95 1.62 -5.37
N GLU A 58 0.58 0.85 -6.39
CA GLU A 58 -0.81 0.70 -6.77
C GLU A 58 -1.69 0.13 -5.64
N GLU A 59 -1.19 -0.86 -4.89
CA GLU A 59 -1.91 -1.41 -3.73
C GLU A 59 -2.04 -0.38 -2.59
N ILE A 60 -1.00 0.42 -2.35
CA ILE A 60 -1.03 1.53 -1.39
C ILE A 60 -2.06 2.58 -1.80
N ASP A 61 -2.09 2.97 -3.08
CA ASP A 61 -3.04 3.93 -3.62
C ASP A 61 -4.48 3.43 -3.49
N ARG A 62 -4.72 2.17 -3.84
CA ARG A 62 -6.01 1.50 -3.63
C ARG A 62 -6.42 1.55 -2.17
N ALA A 63 -5.52 1.20 -1.25
CA ALA A 63 -5.80 1.22 0.19
C ALA A 63 -6.10 2.64 0.69
N HIS A 64 -5.35 3.66 0.26
CA HIS A 64 -5.59 5.07 0.59
C HIS A 64 -6.95 5.56 0.08
N MET A 65 -7.33 5.25 -1.15
CA MET A 65 -8.66 5.60 -1.68
C MET A 65 -9.79 5.05 -0.79
N ILE A 66 -9.64 3.82 -0.31
CA ILE A 66 -10.63 3.19 0.56
C ILE A 66 -10.63 3.84 1.95
N ILE A 67 -9.46 4.20 2.50
CA ILE A 67 -9.36 4.95 3.76
C ILE A 67 -10.12 6.27 3.64
N ILE A 68 -9.86 7.06 2.59
CA ILE A 68 -10.53 8.35 2.34
C ILE A 68 -12.04 8.15 2.24
N ARG A 69 -12.50 7.15 1.47
CA ARG A 69 -13.93 6.84 1.35
C ARG A 69 -14.55 6.43 2.69
N THR A 70 -13.85 5.62 3.47
CA THR A 70 -14.33 5.11 4.76
C THR A 70 -14.43 6.26 5.78
N ASP A 71 -13.44 7.16 5.81
CA ASP A 71 -13.44 8.37 6.64
C ASP A 71 -14.58 9.32 6.25
N TYR A 72 -14.83 9.51 4.94
CA TYR A 72 -15.98 10.27 4.47
C TYR A 72 -17.31 9.65 4.93
N GLN A 73 -17.47 8.33 4.80
CA GLN A 73 -18.66 7.60 5.25
C GLN A 73 -18.92 7.73 6.76
N ASP A 74 -17.86 7.78 7.56
CA ASP A 74 -17.94 8.07 9.00
C ASP A 74 -18.45 9.49 9.27
N LYS A 75 -17.84 10.49 8.59
CA LYS A 75 -18.20 11.91 8.73
C LYS A 75 -19.67 12.19 8.38
N ILE A 76 -20.19 11.56 7.32
CA ILE A 76 -21.61 11.70 6.93
C ILE A 76 -22.53 10.73 7.69
N ARG A 77 -22.01 9.97 8.66
CA ARG A 77 -22.74 8.99 9.48
C ARG A 77 -23.41 7.88 8.67
N SER A 78 -22.94 7.60 7.45
CA SER A 78 -23.43 6.46 6.64
C SER A 78 -22.79 5.14 7.08
N LEU A 79 -21.66 5.20 7.79
CA LEU A 79 -21.00 4.07 8.43
C LEU A 79 -20.83 4.38 9.92
N GLN A 80 -21.00 3.37 10.79
CA GLN A 80 -20.81 3.56 12.23
C GLN A 80 -19.33 3.83 12.55
N HIS A 81 -19.07 4.84 13.37
CA HIS A 81 -17.72 5.27 13.75
C HIS A 81 -16.79 4.12 14.19
N PRO A 82 -17.19 3.19 15.08
CA PRO A 82 -16.33 2.06 15.46
C PRO A 82 -15.97 1.15 14.28
N ILE A 83 -16.88 0.97 13.32
CA ILE A 83 -16.66 0.13 12.14
C ILE A 83 -15.72 0.84 11.17
N ALA A 84 -15.93 2.13 10.91
CA ALA A 84 -15.06 2.93 10.04
C ALA A 84 -13.61 2.94 10.56
N HIS A 85 -13.43 3.23 11.84
CA HIS A 85 -12.11 3.24 12.47
C HIS A 85 -11.44 1.86 12.41
N GLN A 86 -12.18 0.78 12.66
CA GLN A 86 -11.65 -0.58 12.55
C GLN A 86 -11.14 -0.88 11.13
N ARG A 87 -11.87 -0.44 10.11
CA ARG A 87 -11.51 -0.66 8.70
C ARG A 87 -10.27 0.13 8.30
N ILE A 88 -10.22 1.41 8.63
CA ILE A 88 -9.07 2.28 8.38
C ILE A 88 -7.82 1.67 9.02
N LYS A 89 -7.89 1.31 10.30
CA LYS A 89 -6.77 0.67 11.01
C LYS A 89 -6.27 -0.63 10.37
N ARG A 90 -7.18 -1.42 9.77
CA ARG A 90 -6.79 -2.65 9.05
C ARG A 90 -6.02 -2.34 7.77
N LEU A 91 -6.41 -1.30 7.03
CA LEU A 91 -5.74 -0.86 5.81
C LEU A 91 -4.39 -0.22 6.13
N GLU A 92 -4.32 0.66 7.13
CA GLU A 92 -3.05 1.24 7.60
C GLU A 92 -2.07 0.15 8.05
N LYS A 93 -2.55 -0.84 8.81
CA LYS A 93 -1.72 -1.98 9.22
C LYS A 93 -1.21 -2.78 8.00
N HIS A 94 -2.03 -2.89 6.96
CA HIS A 94 -1.65 -3.57 5.73
C HIS A 94 -0.52 -2.83 4.99
N ILE A 95 -0.68 -1.52 4.77
CA ILE A 95 0.33 -0.64 4.15
C ILE A 95 1.64 -0.67 4.96
N ASN A 96 1.55 -0.45 6.27
CA ASN A 96 2.72 -0.40 7.14
C ASN A 96 3.51 -1.71 7.14
N LYS A 97 2.83 -2.85 6.96
CA LYS A 97 3.49 -4.15 6.93
C LYS A 97 4.35 -4.32 5.67
N ILE A 98 3.83 -4.00 4.48
CA ILE A 98 4.62 -4.16 3.24
C ILE A 98 5.78 -3.17 3.18
N MET A 99 5.53 -1.90 3.56
CA MET A 99 6.57 -0.88 3.64
C MET A 99 7.70 -1.29 4.59
N LYS A 100 7.37 -1.79 5.78
CA LYS A 100 8.37 -2.28 6.73
C LYS A 100 9.19 -3.42 6.13
N ILE A 101 8.56 -4.39 5.48
CA ILE A 101 9.28 -5.54 4.88
C ILE A 101 10.22 -5.08 3.77
N MET A 102 9.81 -4.12 2.93
CA MET A 102 10.68 -3.56 1.89
C MET A 102 11.91 -2.89 2.49
N LEU A 103 11.73 -2.00 3.47
CA LEU A 103 12.84 -1.27 4.11
C LEU A 103 13.74 -2.20 4.93
N ASP A 104 13.16 -3.24 5.55
CA ASP A 104 13.88 -4.29 6.27
C ASP A 104 14.61 -5.26 5.32
N THR A 105 14.19 -5.40 4.07
CA THR A 105 14.90 -6.27 3.11
C THR A 105 16.02 -5.50 2.43
N TYR A 106 15.74 -4.30 1.94
CA TYR A 106 16.66 -3.46 1.19
C TYR A 106 17.38 -2.45 2.10
N LYS A 107 18.01 -2.95 3.17
CA LYS A 107 18.55 -2.15 4.30
C LYS A 107 19.69 -1.21 3.95
N ASP A 108 20.33 -1.35 2.80
CA ASP A 108 21.42 -0.45 2.43
C ASP A 108 20.86 0.97 2.26
N VAL A 109 21.64 1.96 2.71
CA VAL A 109 21.21 3.36 2.80
C VAL A 109 20.68 3.86 1.46
N ARG A 110 21.34 3.47 0.35
CA ARG A 110 20.99 3.95 -0.98
C ARG A 110 19.65 3.41 -1.45
N SER A 111 19.42 2.10 -1.32
CA SER A 111 18.12 1.50 -1.65
C SER A 111 17.01 2.01 -0.73
N ASN A 112 17.27 2.15 0.57
CA ASN A 112 16.27 2.66 1.52
C ASN A 112 15.83 4.08 1.17
N VAL A 113 16.77 4.99 0.89
CA VAL A 113 16.47 6.37 0.47
C VAL A 113 15.68 6.36 -0.84
N ALA A 114 16.13 5.64 -1.85
CA ALA A 114 15.44 5.58 -3.15
C ALA A 114 14.01 5.03 -3.05
N ILE A 115 13.80 3.99 -2.24
CA ILE A 115 12.46 3.43 -1.98
C ILE A 115 11.57 4.48 -1.29
N GLN A 116 12.09 5.16 -0.27
CA GLN A 116 11.31 6.17 0.45
C GLN A 116 10.95 7.36 -0.43
N GLU A 117 11.90 7.86 -1.24
CA GLU A 117 11.67 8.93 -2.21
C GLU A 117 10.59 8.51 -3.23
N TYR A 118 10.70 7.30 -3.80
CA TYR A 118 9.70 6.77 -4.74
C TYR A 118 8.29 6.81 -4.13
N PHE A 119 8.08 6.25 -2.94
CA PHE A 119 6.75 6.22 -2.33
C PHE A 119 6.25 7.60 -1.84
N GLN A 120 7.16 8.51 -1.46
CA GLN A 120 6.79 9.88 -1.04
C GLN A 120 6.25 10.69 -2.22
N ASP A 121 6.98 10.69 -3.35
CA ASP A 121 6.59 11.44 -4.54
C ASP A 121 5.18 11.04 -5.03
N HIS A 122 4.89 9.74 -5.04
CA HIS A 122 3.60 9.21 -5.48
C HIS A 122 2.47 9.43 -4.44
N THR A 123 2.79 9.45 -3.14
CA THR A 123 1.81 9.78 -2.09
C THR A 123 1.43 11.27 -2.16
N ASP A 124 2.37 12.15 -2.50
CA ASP A 124 2.09 13.56 -2.67
C ASP A 124 1.26 13.84 -3.93
N GLU A 125 1.48 13.12 -5.04
CA GLU A 125 0.60 13.19 -6.20
C GLU A 125 -0.88 12.90 -5.86
N LEU A 126 -1.14 11.90 -5.01
CA LEU A 126 -2.50 11.61 -4.55
C LEU A 126 -3.10 12.76 -3.71
N LYS A 127 -2.28 13.51 -2.97
CA LYS A 127 -2.75 14.69 -2.20
C LYS A 127 -3.12 15.86 -3.12
N PHE A 128 -2.45 16.01 -4.26
CA PHE A 128 -2.69 17.08 -5.23
C PHE A 128 -3.86 16.83 -6.21
N ARG A 129 -4.34 15.59 -6.36
CA ARG A 129 -5.54 15.26 -7.15
C ARG A 129 -6.87 15.59 -6.44
N LYS A 130 -6.85 16.49 -5.46
CA LYS A 130 -8.03 16.99 -4.71
C LYS A 130 -8.66 18.21 -5.36
#